data_AF-A0AB38T4U5-F1
#
_entry.id   AF-A0AB38T4U5-F1
#
_cell.length_a   1.000
_cell.length_b   1.000
_cell.length_c   1.000
_cell.angle_alpha   90.00
_cell.angle_beta   90.00
_cell.angle_gamma   90.00
#
_symmetry.space_group_name_H-M   'P 1'
#
loop_
_entity.id
_entity.type
_entity.pdbx_description
1 polymer ?
#
loop_
_entity_poly.entity_id
_entity_poly.type
_entity_poly.pdbx_seq_one_letter_code
_entity_poly.pdbx_strand_id
1 'polypeptide(L)'
;MENEPLIDDALKSELSGLYRAQGRHYHNLAHIEAMLALAGDYRRLLADPEAIEAAIWFHDAVYDSKAKDNEAQSAALAEKKLAGRAAPSRLDRISAMIVATATHQVPPFDDATATQDASLFLDMDLSILGAAPDAFDAYERAVRREYHWVEEPMWRAGRSTVLKSFLARPHIFHTQEFRQRFEPQARENIARSLAALANG
;
A
#
# COMPACT_ATOMS: atom_id res chain seq x y z
N MET A 1 9.04 9.76 -29.78
CA MET A 1 8.16 9.01 -28.86
C MET A 1 8.36 9.62 -27.49
N GLU A 2 7.80 10.80 -27.27
CA GLU A 2 7.91 11.53 -26.00
C GLU A 2 6.49 11.98 -25.67
N ASN A 3 5.98 11.56 -24.50
CA ASN A 3 4.64 11.81 -23.91
C ASN A 3 3.67 10.63 -23.79
N GLU A 4 4.07 9.38 -24.01
CA GLU A 4 3.21 8.27 -23.55
C GLU A 4 3.44 8.04 -22.05
N PRO A 5 2.40 8.10 -21.20
CA PRO A 5 2.55 7.91 -19.76
C PRO A 5 3.08 6.51 -19.47
N LEU A 6 3.87 6.38 -18.40
CA LEU A 6 4.43 5.09 -17.99
C LEU A 6 3.35 4.01 -17.80
N ILE A 7 2.19 4.43 -17.28
CA ILE A 7 0.97 3.63 -17.13
C ILE A 7 -0.11 4.18 -18.07
N ASP A 8 -0.17 3.65 -19.29
CA ASP A 8 -1.19 3.98 -20.29
C ASP A 8 -2.57 3.38 -19.97
N ASP A 9 -3.62 3.81 -20.68
CA ASP A 9 -5.00 3.37 -20.44
C ASP A 9 -5.18 1.85 -20.65
N ALA A 10 -4.41 1.24 -21.55
CA ALA A 10 -4.47 -0.20 -21.78
C ALA A 10 -3.95 -0.97 -20.56
N LEU A 11 -2.83 -0.52 -19.98
CA LEU A 11 -2.24 -1.09 -18.79
C LEU A 11 -3.12 -0.84 -17.56
N LYS A 12 -3.73 0.35 -17.43
CA LYS A 12 -4.73 0.64 -16.38
C LYS A 12 -5.90 -0.33 -16.46
N SER A 13 -6.43 -0.57 -17.66
CA SER A 13 -7.53 -1.51 -17.88
C SER A 13 -7.14 -2.94 -17.52
N GLU A 14 -5.93 -3.38 -17.90
CA GLU A 14 -5.42 -4.72 -17.55
C GLU A 14 -5.31 -4.89 -16.03
N LEU A 15 -4.62 -3.96 -15.36
CA LEU A 15 -4.40 -4.01 -13.91
C LEU A 15 -5.71 -3.90 -13.14
N SER A 16 -6.64 -3.04 -13.57
CA SER A 16 -8.00 -2.97 -13.01
C SER A 16 -8.71 -4.33 -13.03
N GLY A 17 -8.44 -5.18 -14.03
CA GLY A 17 -8.94 -6.55 -14.09
C GLY A 17 -8.43 -7.41 -12.93
N LEU A 18 -7.15 -7.29 -12.57
CA LEU A 18 -6.53 -8.03 -11.46
C LEU A 18 -7.14 -7.64 -10.11
N TYR A 19 -7.42 -6.34 -9.91
CA TYR A 19 -8.03 -5.81 -8.69
C TYR A 19 -9.52 -6.13 -8.53
N ARG A 20 -10.16 -6.63 -9.61
CA ARG A 20 -11.57 -7.09 -9.60
C ARG A 20 -11.69 -8.60 -9.39
N ALA A 21 -10.58 -9.31 -9.19
CA ALA A 21 -10.59 -10.75 -8.95
C ALA A 21 -11.38 -11.11 -7.69
N GLN A 22 -12.01 -12.29 -7.71
CA GLN A 22 -12.80 -12.79 -6.59
C GLN A 22 -11.95 -12.94 -5.33
N GLY A 23 -12.52 -12.60 -4.18
CA GLY A 23 -11.86 -12.73 -2.87
C GLY A 23 -11.03 -11.50 -2.46
N ARG A 24 -10.85 -10.52 -3.34
CA ARG A 24 -10.23 -9.22 -3.02
C ARG A 24 -11.29 -8.28 -2.42
N HIS A 25 -11.25 -8.09 -1.10
CA HIS A 25 -12.26 -7.30 -0.39
C HIS A 25 -11.73 -5.94 0.05
N TYR A 26 -10.48 -5.86 0.49
CA TYR A 26 -9.78 -4.61 0.79
C TYR A 26 -8.78 -4.28 -0.31
N HIS A 27 -7.92 -5.23 -0.67
CA HIS A 27 -6.86 -5.04 -1.68
C HIS A 27 -7.47 -5.06 -3.08
N ASN A 28 -8.38 -4.15 -3.40
CA ASN A 28 -9.14 -4.07 -4.65
C ASN A 28 -9.00 -2.69 -5.29
N LEU A 29 -9.77 -2.42 -6.35
CA LEU A 29 -9.61 -1.20 -7.14
C LEU A 29 -9.89 0.08 -6.32
N ALA A 30 -10.76 0.03 -5.31
CA ALA A 30 -11.04 1.19 -4.47
C ALA A 30 -9.83 1.60 -3.62
N HIS A 31 -8.99 0.65 -3.20
CA HIS A 31 -7.71 0.93 -2.53
C HIS A 31 -6.77 1.70 -3.47
N ILE A 32 -6.65 1.23 -4.71
CA ILE A 32 -5.82 1.87 -5.74
C ILE A 32 -6.31 3.28 -6.04
N GLU A 33 -7.62 3.47 -6.21
CA GLU A 33 -8.22 4.79 -6.42
C GLU A 33 -7.97 5.75 -5.24
N ALA A 34 -8.03 5.25 -4.00
CA ALA A 34 -7.73 6.05 -2.81
C ALA A 34 -6.26 6.49 -2.77
N MET A 35 -5.33 5.60 -3.09
CA MET A 35 -3.91 5.95 -3.18
C MET A 35 -3.62 6.95 -4.31
N LEU A 36 -4.23 6.77 -5.49
CA LEU A 36 -4.10 7.71 -6.62
C LEU A 36 -4.65 9.09 -6.29
N ALA A 37 -5.76 9.17 -5.53
CA ALA A 37 -6.29 10.45 -5.06
C ALA A 37 -5.29 11.17 -4.13
N LEU A 38 -4.66 10.44 -3.20
CA LEU A 38 -3.61 11.01 -2.35
C LEU A 38 -2.36 11.41 -3.14
N ALA A 39 -1.95 10.61 -4.13
CA ALA A 39 -0.85 10.99 -5.03
C ALA A 39 -1.15 12.30 -5.78
N GLY A 40 -2.43 12.54 -6.12
CA GLY A 40 -2.92 13.82 -6.65
C GLY A 40 -2.81 14.97 -5.65
N ASP A 41 -3.29 14.78 -4.41
CA ASP A 41 -3.22 15.78 -3.32
C ASP A 41 -1.77 16.21 -3.04
N TYR A 42 -0.85 15.24 -3.01
CA TYR A 42 0.56 15.45 -2.66
C TYR A 42 1.48 15.56 -3.87
N ARG A 43 0.92 15.75 -5.07
CA ARG A 43 1.65 15.72 -6.36
C ARG A 43 2.89 16.63 -6.43
N ARG A 44 2.86 17.76 -5.71
CA ARG A 44 3.96 18.74 -5.66
C ARG A 44 5.15 18.30 -4.79
N LEU A 45 4.94 17.32 -3.91
CA LEU A 45 5.99 16.74 -3.07
C LEU A 45 6.67 15.54 -3.74
N LEU A 46 6.08 15.00 -4.81
CA LEU A 46 6.62 13.85 -5.53
C LEU A 46 7.69 14.30 -6.53
N ALA A 47 8.88 13.71 -6.42
CA ALA A 47 9.98 13.93 -7.36
C ALA A 47 9.79 13.13 -8.65
N ASP A 48 9.38 11.86 -8.54
CA ASP A 48 9.02 10.97 -9.65
C ASP A 48 7.55 10.47 -9.55
N PRO A 49 6.58 11.37 -9.80
CA PRO A 49 5.14 11.07 -9.82
C PRO A 49 4.73 9.91 -10.75
N GLU A 50 5.43 9.70 -11.86
CA GLU A 50 5.13 8.58 -12.77
C GLU A 50 5.56 7.24 -12.16
N ALA A 51 6.72 7.22 -11.48
CA ALA A 51 7.15 6.05 -10.72
C ALA A 51 6.20 5.75 -9.56
N ILE A 52 5.67 6.78 -8.88
CA ILE A 52 4.68 6.63 -7.82
C ILE A 52 3.36 6.06 -8.36
N GLU A 53 2.84 6.62 -9.45
CA GLU A 53 1.62 6.07 -10.11
C GLU A 53 1.83 4.60 -10.50
N ALA A 54 3.00 4.26 -11.06
CA ALA A 54 3.33 2.87 -11.38
C ALA A 54 3.37 1.97 -10.14
N ALA A 55 4.07 2.38 -9.07
CA ALA A 55 4.13 1.61 -7.84
C ALA A 55 2.73 1.40 -7.22
N ILE A 56 1.88 2.42 -7.22
CA ILE A 56 0.48 2.32 -6.77
C ILE A 56 -0.27 1.25 -7.57
N TRP A 57 -0.22 1.33 -8.90
CA TRP A 57 -0.91 0.37 -9.76
C TRP A 57 -0.40 -1.06 -9.64
N PHE A 58 0.87 -1.27 -9.28
CA PHE A 58 1.48 -2.59 -9.26
C PHE A 58 1.60 -3.24 -7.87
N HIS A 59 1.62 -2.50 -6.77
CA HIS A 59 2.07 -3.06 -5.48
C HIS A 59 1.31 -4.31 -5.02
N ASP A 60 0.00 -4.33 -5.26
CA ASP A 60 -0.90 -5.44 -4.96
C ASP A 60 -1.42 -6.14 -6.22
N ALA A 61 -0.82 -5.92 -7.39
CA ALA A 61 -1.33 -6.47 -8.65
C ALA A 61 -1.40 -8.01 -8.59
N VAL A 62 -0.42 -8.65 -7.96
CA VAL A 62 -0.47 -10.05 -7.54
C VAL A 62 -0.88 -10.11 -6.07
N TYR A 63 -1.97 -10.84 -5.78
CA TYR A 63 -2.48 -10.96 -4.41
C TYR A 63 -3.15 -12.32 -4.17
N ASP A 64 -2.54 -13.10 -3.27
CA ASP A 64 -3.16 -14.23 -2.59
C ASP A 64 -2.88 -14.12 -1.08
N SER A 65 -3.94 -14.01 -0.28
CA SER A 65 -3.85 -13.93 1.19
C SER A 65 -3.09 -15.10 1.84
N LYS A 66 -2.95 -16.24 1.16
CA LYS A 66 -2.20 -17.43 1.63
C LYS A 66 -0.72 -17.41 1.26
N ALA A 67 -0.33 -16.59 0.30
CA ALA A 67 1.04 -16.47 -0.19
C ALA A 67 1.87 -15.50 0.69
N LYS A 68 3.19 -15.56 0.54
CA LYS A 68 4.15 -14.72 1.30
C LYS A 68 5.05 -13.88 0.39
N ASP A 69 4.85 -13.98 -0.91
CA ASP A 69 5.69 -13.43 -1.96
C ASP A 69 4.87 -12.56 -2.93
N ASN A 70 3.68 -12.11 -2.52
CA ASN A 70 2.80 -11.24 -3.32
C ASN A 70 3.55 -9.99 -3.80
N GLU A 71 4.24 -9.30 -2.90
CA GLU A 71 4.97 -8.06 -3.18
C GLU A 71 6.13 -8.31 -4.14
N ALA A 72 6.86 -9.40 -3.98
CA ALA A 72 7.94 -9.79 -4.89
C ALA A 72 7.40 -10.16 -6.29
N GLN A 73 6.27 -10.87 -6.36
CA GLN A 73 5.63 -11.20 -7.64
C GLN A 73 5.02 -9.97 -8.32
N SER A 74 4.42 -9.05 -7.57
CA SER A 74 3.93 -7.75 -8.03
C SER A 74 5.07 -6.90 -8.59
N ALA A 75 6.22 -6.85 -7.91
CA ALA A 75 7.41 -6.15 -8.38
C ALA A 75 7.96 -6.77 -9.68
N ALA A 76 8.07 -8.10 -9.75
CA ALA A 76 8.49 -8.80 -10.96
C ALA A 76 7.52 -8.58 -12.14
N LEU A 77 6.21 -8.48 -11.86
CA LEU A 77 5.21 -8.13 -12.86
C LEU A 77 5.42 -6.70 -13.37
N ALA A 78 5.69 -5.74 -12.48
CA ALA A 78 6.00 -4.36 -12.85
C ALA A 78 7.23 -4.26 -13.74
N GLU A 79 8.35 -4.90 -13.35
CA GLU A 79 9.58 -4.94 -14.13
C GLU A 79 9.33 -5.49 -15.54
N LYS A 80 8.59 -6.60 -15.64
CA LYS A 80 8.24 -7.21 -16.93
C LYS A 80 7.38 -6.29 -17.81
N LYS A 81 6.36 -5.65 -17.23
CA LYS A 81 5.40 -4.81 -17.97
C LYS A 81 5.97 -3.46 -18.38
N LEU A 82 6.89 -2.93 -17.58
CA LEU A 82 7.52 -1.63 -17.78
C LEU A 82 8.91 -1.71 -18.44
N ALA A 83 9.38 -2.93 -18.76
CA ALA A 83 10.60 -3.15 -19.52
C ALA A 83 10.57 -2.37 -20.85
N GLY A 84 11.60 -1.56 -21.08
CA GLY A 84 11.70 -0.70 -22.27
C GLY A 84 10.80 0.55 -22.26
N ARG A 85 9.98 0.75 -21.22
CA ARG A 85 9.13 1.94 -21.00
C ARG A 85 9.73 2.94 -20.01
N ALA A 86 10.64 2.50 -19.16
CA ALA A 86 11.35 3.32 -18.19
C ALA A 86 12.85 3.01 -18.18
N ALA A 87 13.66 3.98 -17.73
CA ALA A 87 15.08 3.75 -17.45
C ALA A 87 15.24 2.69 -16.35
N PRO A 88 16.30 1.86 -16.39
CA PRO A 88 16.53 0.81 -15.39
C PRO A 88 16.49 1.33 -13.95
N SER A 89 17.12 2.49 -13.69
CA SER A 89 17.12 3.10 -12.35
C SER A 89 15.72 3.50 -11.84
N ARG A 90 14.79 3.87 -12.73
CA ARG A 90 13.40 4.14 -12.36
C ARG A 90 12.65 2.84 -12.07
N LEU A 91 12.89 1.78 -12.87
CA LEU A 91 12.31 0.45 -12.62
C LEU A 91 12.77 -0.12 -11.27
N ASP A 92 14.05 0.00 -10.94
CA ASP A 92 14.60 -0.44 -9.66
C ASP A 92 13.92 0.27 -8.48
N ARG A 93 13.66 1.58 -8.61
CA ARG A 93 12.91 2.36 -7.60
C ARG A 93 11.47 1.88 -7.45
N ILE A 94 10.76 1.66 -8.56
CA ILE A 94 9.38 1.15 -8.55
C ILE A 94 9.34 -0.22 -7.86
N SER A 95 10.21 -1.14 -8.28
CA SER A 95 10.33 -2.49 -7.72
C SER A 95 10.62 -2.46 -6.21
N ALA A 96 11.58 -1.63 -5.80
CA ALA A 96 11.92 -1.46 -4.38
C ALA A 96 10.78 -0.86 -3.55
N MET A 97 10.02 0.10 -4.08
CA MET A 97 8.83 0.63 -3.41
C MET A 97 7.75 -0.44 -3.23
N ILE A 98 7.48 -1.23 -4.28
CA ILE A 98 6.50 -2.33 -4.21
C ILE A 98 6.92 -3.36 -3.16
N VAL A 99 8.16 -3.84 -3.19
CA VAL A 99 8.68 -4.81 -2.21
C VAL A 99 8.63 -4.26 -0.79
N ALA A 100 8.83 -2.95 -0.60
CA ALA A 100 8.80 -2.32 0.71
C ALA A 100 7.43 -2.40 1.41
N THR A 101 6.32 -2.56 0.67
CA THR A 101 4.98 -2.72 1.24
C THR A 101 4.85 -3.96 2.14
N ALA A 102 5.72 -4.97 1.98
CA ALA A 102 5.72 -6.15 2.85
C ALA A 102 6.09 -5.82 4.31
N THR A 103 6.86 -4.74 4.54
CA THR A 103 7.37 -4.35 5.88
C THR A 103 7.03 -2.91 6.27
N HIS A 104 6.60 -2.12 5.29
CA HIS A 104 6.43 -0.67 5.37
C HIS A 104 7.67 0.06 5.93
N GLN A 105 8.86 -0.44 5.59
CA GLN A 105 10.14 0.21 5.86
C GLN A 105 10.64 0.88 4.58
N VAL A 106 11.12 2.12 4.71
CA VAL A 106 11.64 2.87 3.55
C VAL A 106 12.91 2.16 3.04
N PRO A 107 13.00 1.83 1.74
CA PRO A 107 14.21 1.26 1.17
C PRO A 107 15.42 2.19 1.35
N PRO A 108 16.63 1.64 1.53
CA PRO A 108 17.84 2.45 1.63
C PRO A 108 18.23 2.98 0.25
N PHE A 109 17.71 4.16 -0.13
CA PHE A 109 18.14 4.87 -1.32
C PHE A 109 19.23 5.89 -0.98
N ASP A 110 20.26 5.97 -1.82
CA ASP A 110 21.29 7.02 -1.71
C ASP A 110 20.75 8.41 -2.10
N ASP A 111 19.65 8.45 -2.83
CA ASP A 111 18.96 9.65 -3.30
C ASP A 111 17.87 10.06 -2.30
N ALA A 112 18.01 11.25 -1.72
CA ALA A 112 17.04 11.80 -0.78
C ALA A 112 15.65 12.00 -1.41
N THR A 113 15.59 12.29 -2.72
CA THR A 113 14.29 12.45 -3.41
C THR A 113 13.58 11.11 -3.58
N ALA A 114 14.32 10.04 -3.91
CA ALA A 114 13.78 8.68 -3.96
C ALA A 114 13.33 8.19 -2.57
N THR A 115 14.07 8.54 -1.51
CA THR A 115 13.68 8.26 -0.12
C THR A 115 12.37 8.96 0.24
N GLN A 116 12.21 10.23 -0.14
CA GLN A 116 10.99 11.00 0.08
C GLN A 116 9.78 10.40 -0.68
N ASP A 117 9.96 10.05 -1.95
CA ASP A 117 8.94 9.43 -2.79
C ASP A 117 8.47 8.09 -2.19
N ALA A 118 9.39 7.21 -1.81
CA ALA A 118 9.05 5.95 -1.16
C ALA A 118 8.36 6.14 0.20
N SER A 119 8.76 7.15 0.97
CA SER A 119 8.11 7.50 2.23
C SER A 119 6.64 7.91 2.00
N LEU A 120 6.38 8.79 1.02
CA LEU A 120 5.03 9.21 0.65
C LEU A 120 4.19 8.04 0.12
N PHE A 121 4.76 7.19 -0.73
CA PHE A 121 4.08 6.01 -1.26
C PHE A 121 3.65 5.04 -0.14
N LEU A 122 4.54 4.70 0.78
CA LEU A 122 4.22 3.84 1.92
C LEU A 122 3.20 4.47 2.87
N ASP A 123 3.26 5.79 3.03
CA ASP A 123 2.28 6.53 3.82
C ASP A 123 0.89 6.55 3.17
N MET A 124 0.82 6.64 1.84
CA MET A 124 -0.44 6.52 1.08
C MET A 124 -1.08 5.14 1.28
N ASP A 125 -0.27 4.08 1.24
CA ASP A 125 -0.74 2.71 1.43
C ASP A 125 -1.30 2.49 2.86
N LEU A 126 -0.63 3.05 3.87
CA LEU A 126 -1.07 2.98 5.27
C LEU A 126 -2.16 3.98 5.66
N SER A 127 -2.56 4.88 4.75
CA SER A 127 -3.46 6.00 5.08
C SER A 127 -4.82 5.55 5.61
N ILE A 128 -5.29 4.35 5.24
CA ILE A 128 -6.54 3.76 5.74
C ILE A 128 -6.56 3.64 7.27
N LEU A 129 -5.38 3.48 7.90
CA LEU A 129 -5.28 3.39 9.35
C LEU A 129 -5.81 4.65 10.01
N GLY A 130 -5.51 5.83 9.43
CA GLY A 130 -5.96 7.14 9.92
C GLY A 130 -7.26 7.65 9.30
N ALA A 131 -8.00 6.81 8.59
CA ALA A 131 -9.31 7.18 8.03
C ALA A 131 -10.36 7.39 9.14
N ALA A 132 -11.53 7.91 8.75
CA ALA A 132 -12.67 8.01 9.65
C ALA A 132 -13.01 6.64 10.27
N PRO A 133 -13.50 6.57 11.52
CA PRO A 133 -13.68 5.31 12.24
C PRO A 133 -14.55 4.27 11.51
N ASP A 134 -15.58 4.70 10.78
CA ASP A 134 -16.47 3.86 10.00
C ASP A 134 -15.77 3.24 8.77
N ALA A 135 -14.94 4.02 8.08
CA ALA A 135 -14.10 3.56 6.98
C ALA A 135 -13.04 2.57 7.46
N PHE A 136 -12.38 2.84 8.59
CA PHE A 136 -11.43 1.92 9.21
C PHE A 136 -12.11 0.59 9.62
N ASP A 137 -13.32 0.65 10.17
CA ASP A 137 -14.07 -0.57 10.53
C ASP A 137 -14.48 -1.38 9.30
N ALA A 138 -14.81 -0.71 8.19
CA ALA A 138 -15.07 -1.37 6.92
C ALA A 138 -13.81 -2.06 6.37
N TYR A 139 -12.65 -1.42 6.50
CA TYR A 139 -11.34 -1.99 6.23
C TYR A 139 -11.08 -3.25 7.05
N GLU A 140 -11.20 -3.19 8.39
CA GLU A 140 -10.99 -4.35 9.27
C GLU A 140 -11.88 -5.54 8.88
N ARG A 141 -13.16 -5.29 8.60
CA ARG A 141 -14.09 -6.33 8.13
C ARG A 141 -13.70 -6.88 6.76
N ALA A 142 -13.20 -6.03 5.86
CA ALA A 142 -12.77 -6.45 4.53
C ALA A 142 -11.54 -7.36 4.60
N VAL A 143 -10.52 -6.98 5.38
CA VAL A 143 -9.35 -7.82 5.61
C VAL A 143 -9.74 -9.14 6.29
N ARG A 144 -10.63 -9.12 7.30
CA ARG A 144 -11.13 -10.38 7.91
C ARG A 144 -11.71 -11.35 6.88
N ARG A 145 -12.41 -10.85 5.85
CA ARG A 145 -12.98 -11.69 4.78
C ARG A 145 -11.91 -12.28 3.87
N GLU A 146 -10.83 -11.54 3.57
CA GLU A 146 -9.70 -12.06 2.78
C GLU A 146 -9.03 -13.24 3.51
N TYR A 147 -8.89 -13.13 4.82
CA TYR A 147 -8.35 -14.17 5.68
C TYR A 147 -9.42 -15.11 6.28
N HIS A 148 -10.59 -15.27 5.65
CA HIS A 148 -11.66 -16.15 6.14
C HIS A 148 -11.22 -17.61 6.37
N TRP A 149 -10.16 -18.04 5.67
CA TRP A 149 -9.57 -19.37 5.79
C TRP A 149 -8.70 -19.56 7.06
N VAL A 150 -8.38 -18.47 7.77
CA VAL A 150 -7.66 -18.51 9.05
C VAL A 150 -8.67 -18.67 10.18
N GLU A 151 -8.44 -19.67 11.05
CA GLU A 151 -9.25 -19.89 12.24
C GLU A 151 -9.24 -18.68 13.18
N GLU A 152 -10.37 -18.41 13.81
CA GLU A 152 -10.60 -17.16 14.54
C GLU A 152 -9.53 -16.86 15.62
N PRO A 153 -9.09 -17.81 16.47
CA PRO A 153 -8.05 -17.53 17.46
C PRO A 153 -6.70 -17.14 16.81
N MET A 154 -6.34 -17.80 15.70
CA MET A 154 -5.09 -17.50 14.97
C MET A 154 -5.18 -16.16 14.25
N TRP A 155 -6.33 -15.85 13.64
CA TRP A 155 -6.60 -14.57 13.01
C TRP A 155 -6.45 -13.43 14.02
N ARG A 156 -7.09 -13.53 15.18
CA ARG A 156 -7.05 -12.49 16.23
C ARG A 156 -5.63 -12.26 16.74
N ALA A 157 -4.88 -13.32 16.98
CA ALA A 157 -3.48 -13.24 17.40
C ALA A 157 -2.58 -12.59 16.32
N GLY A 158 -2.72 -13.01 15.06
CA GLY A 158 -1.98 -12.47 13.93
C GLY A 158 -2.31 -11.00 13.67
N ARG A 159 -3.59 -10.65 13.58
CA ARG A 159 -4.02 -9.26 13.36
C ARG A 159 -3.59 -8.35 14.51
N SER A 160 -3.73 -8.82 15.75
CA SER A 160 -3.23 -8.08 16.93
C SER A 160 -1.74 -7.82 16.86
N THR A 161 -0.95 -8.79 16.37
CA THR A 161 0.51 -8.64 16.22
C THR A 161 0.85 -7.55 15.20
N VAL A 162 0.20 -7.56 14.03
CA VAL A 162 0.36 -6.53 13.00
C VAL A 162 0.03 -5.14 13.55
N LEU A 163 -1.14 -4.99 14.17
CA LEU A 163 -1.62 -3.72 14.73
C LEU A 163 -0.70 -3.19 15.85
N LYS A 164 -0.26 -4.06 16.77
CA LYS A 164 0.71 -3.70 17.82
C LYS A 164 2.05 -3.26 17.24
N SER A 165 2.49 -3.87 16.13
CA SER A 165 3.75 -3.51 15.48
C SER A 165 3.75 -2.06 14.97
N PHE A 166 2.61 -1.55 14.49
CA PHE A 166 2.46 -0.15 14.11
C PHE A 166 2.48 0.78 15.32
N LEU A 167 1.78 0.44 16.40
CA LEU A 167 1.79 1.25 17.63
C LEU A 167 3.16 1.31 18.31
N ALA A 168 4.00 0.28 18.13
CA ALA A 168 5.36 0.25 18.66
C ALA A 168 6.31 1.21 17.92
N ARG A 169 5.94 1.72 16.73
CA ARG A 169 6.75 2.71 16.02
C ARG A 169 6.62 4.09 16.70
N PRO A 170 7.72 4.87 16.78
CA PRO A 170 7.63 6.27 17.21
C PRO A 170 6.63 7.07 16.38
N HIS A 171 6.59 6.79 15.07
CA HIS A 171 5.62 7.33 14.12
C HIS A 171 5.11 6.21 13.23
N ILE A 172 3.79 6.19 12.97
CA ILE A 172 3.19 5.20 12.06
C ILE A 172 3.54 5.58 10.62
N PHE A 173 3.46 6.89 10.33
CA PHE A 173 3.74 7.48 9.03
C PHE A 173 5.16 8.07 8.99
N HIS A 174 5.80 7.98 7.83
CA HIS A 174 7.18 8.42 7.60
C HIS A 174 7.27 9.93 7.44
N THR A 175 6.31 10.57 6.76
CA THR A 175 6.35 12.00 6.42
C THR A 175 5.62 12.88 7.43
N GLN A 176 6.05 14.13 7.58
CA GLN A 176 5.44 15.06 8.54
C GLN A 176 3.97 15.32 8.22
N GLU A 177 3.64 15.45 6.93
CA GLU A 177 2.31 15.73 6.42
C GLU A 177 1.32 14.62 6.78
N PHE A 178 1.71 13.35 6.61
CA PHE A 178 0.86 12.23 6.97
C PHE A 178 0.81 12.00 8.47
N ARG A 179 1.90 12.24 9.21
CA ARG A 179 1.87 12.21 10.68
C ARG A 179 0.85 13.19 11.23
N GLN A 180 0.83 14.43 10.72
CA GLN A 180 -0.13 15.45 11.17
C GLN A 180 -1.57 15.12 10.76
N ARG A 181 -1.77 14.63 9.54
CA ARG A 181 -3.11 14.37 8.99
C ARG A 181 -3.76 13.09 9.53
N PHE A 182 -2.99 12.01 9.68
CA PHE A 182 -3.54 10.66 9.88
C PHE A 182 -3.13 10.00 11.19
N GLU A 183 -1.97 10.34 11.78
CA GLU A 183 -1.45 9.58 12.93
C GLU A 183 -2.33 9.62 14.19
N PRO A 184 -2.92 10.77 14.60
CA PRO A 184 -3.80 10.81 15.76
C PRO A 184 -4.96 9.83 15.61
N GLN A 185 -5.66 9.89 14.47
CA GLN A 185 -6.80 9.00 14.19
C GLN A 185 -6.36 7.55 14.03
N ALA A 186 -5.19 7.31 13.43
CA ALA A 186 -4.65 5.96 13.27
C ALA A 186 -4.39 5.27 14.60
N ARG A 187 -3.81 5.98 15.57
CA ARG A 187 -3.56 5.43 16.91
C ARG A 187 -4.87 5.08 17.63
N GLU A 188 -5.88 5.94 17.52
CA GLU A 188 -7.22 5.68 18.09
C GLU A 188 -7.90 4.46 17.45
N ASN A 189 -7.90 4.39 16.11
CA ASN A 189 -8.48 3.29 15.36
C ASN A 189 -7.82 1.96 15.70
N ILE A 190 -6.49 1.92 15.71
CA ILE A 190 -5.73 0.72 16.05
C ILE A 190 -6.00 0.28 17.49
N ALA A 191 -6.01 1.22 18.46
CA ALA A 191 -6.31 0.91 19.85
C ALA A 191 -7.72 0.32 20.02
N ARG A 192 -8.71 0.87 19.31
CA ARG A 192 -10.09 0.37 19.30
C ARG A 192 -10.20 -1.02 18.69
N SER A 193 -9.53 -1.29 17.57
CA SER A 193 -9.50 -2.64 16.99
C SER A 193 -8.84 -3.64 17.94
N LEU A 194 -7.71 -3.28 18.56
CA LEU A 194 -7.04 -4.14 19.54
C LEU A 194 -7.93 -4.49 20.73
N ALA A 195 -8.73 -3.55 21.24
CA ALA A 195 -9.70 -3.81 22.30
C ALA A 195 -10.80 -4.80 21.84
N ALA A 196 -11.30 -4.64 20.62
CA ALA A 196 -12.29 -5.56 20.05
C ALA A 196 -11.72 -6.98 19.80
N LEU A 197 -10.44 -7.07 19.40
CA LEU A 197 -9.71 -8.32 19.21
C LEU A 197 -9.33 -9.03 20.53
N ALA A 198 -9.40 -8.35 21.66
CA ALA A 198 -9.18 -8.95 22.99
C ALA A 198 -10.48 -9.47 23.64
N ASN A 199 -11.63 -8.86 23.33
CA ASN A 199 -12.90 -9.07 24.05
C ASN A 199 -13.89 -10.06 23.40
N GLY A 200 -13.49 -10.69 22.30
CA GLY A 200 -14.25 -11.71 21.57
C GLY A 200 -13.44 -13.00 21.39
#